data_AF-Q5FN88-F1
#
_entry.id   AF-Q5FN88-F1
#
_cell.length_a   1.000
_cell.length_b   1.000
_cell.length_c   1.000
_cell.angle_alpha   90.00
_cell.angle_beta   90.00
_cell.angle_gamma   90.00
#
_symmetry.space_group_name_H-M   'P 1'
#
loop_
_entity.id
_entity.type
_entity.pdbx_description
1 polymer ?
#
loop_
_entity_poly.entity_id
_entity_poly.type
_entity_poly.pdbx_seq_one_letter_code
_entity_poly.pdbx_strand_id
1 'polypeptide(L)'
;MTWAPCRRIVRADVPPAFRVRGINAPLLLCWPNAALNSAADYSLDFAGMLCCGDRIVEAVFEASGNQIAWSSIFGTFATAWIVWLTSGPQTVTVTARTSDGQVFTVSVSVTVQSTASLIAPDLPLLPPNAITLGGVIFPDASGAPLVTG
;
A
#
# COMPACT_ATOMS: atom_id res chain seq x y z
N MET A 1 -7.27 -19.45 -4.40
CA MET A 1 -5.88 -18.94 -4.49
C MET A 1 -5.88 -17.59 -3.81
N THR A 2 -5.15 -17.41 -2.71
CA THR A 2 -5.01 -16.10 -2.06
C THR A 2 -4.00 -15.28 -2.87
N TRP A 3 -4.42 -14.12 -3.37
CA TRP A 3 -3.54 -13.19 -4.08
C TRP A 3 -2.43 -12.69 -3.16
N ALA A 4 -1.21 -12.59 -3.68
CA ALA A 4 -0.08 -11.99 -2.99
C ALA A 4 0.41 -10.77 -3.78
N PRO A 5 0.77 -9.66 -3.10
CA PRO A 5 1.43 -8.54 -3.75
C PRO A 5 2.73 -8.98 -4.44
N CYS A 6 2.95 -8.53 -5.68
CA CYS A 6 4.10 -8.97 -6.48
C CYS A 6 4.87 -7.86 -7.20
N ARG A 7 4.42 -6.59 -7.10
CA ARG A 7 5.01 -5.46 -7.81
C ARG A 7 5.03 -4.21 -6.92
N ARG A 8 6.01 -3.32 -7.17
CA ARG A 8 6.15 -2.02 -6.50
C ARG A 8 6.09 -2.14 -4.96
N ILE A 9 6.83 -3.12 -4.45
CA ILE A 9 6.95 -3.38 -3.01
C ILE A 9 8.16 -2.58 -2.51
N VAL A 10 7.92 -1.75 -1.50
CA VAL A 10 8.97 -1.06 -0.76
C VAL A 10 8.94 -1.58 0.68
N ARG A 11 10.12 -1.76 1.29
CA ARG A 11 10.19 -2.12 2.70
C ARG A 11 10.12 -0.88 3.57
N ALA A 12 9.29 -0.93 4.59
CA ALA A 12 9.10 0.17 5.53
C ALA A 12 10.28 0.36 6.49
N ASP A 13 11.17 -0.63 6.61
CA ASP A 13 12.31 -0.60 7.52
C ASP A 13 13.62 -0.10 6.89
N VAL A 14 14.53 0.40 7.73
CA VAL A 14 15.90 0.73 7.31
C VAL A 14 16.64 -0.58 7.01
N PRO A 15 17.17 -0.77 5.79
CA PRO A 15 17.96 -1.96 5.50
C PRO A 15 19.10 -2.09 6.53
N PRO A 16 19.42 -3.30 7.02
CA PRO A 16 20.42 -3.49 8.07
C PRO A 16 21.78 -2.83 7.79
N ALA A 17 22.16 -2.73 6.51
CA ALA A 17 23.39 -2.08 6.06
C ALA A 17 23.46 -0.56 6.35
N PHE A 18 22.32 0.11 6.54
CA PHE A 18 22.26 1.55 6.84
C PHE A 18 21.96 1.84 8.30
N ARG A 19 21.86 0.81 9.16
CA ARG A 19 21.74 0.98 10.62
C ARG A 19 23.10 1.31 11.23
N VAL A 20 23.65 2.48 10.89
CA VAL A 20 24.85 3.01 11.54
C VAL A 20 24.43 3.59 12.89
N ARG A 21 25.04 3.09 13.97
CA ARG A 21 24.78 3.57 15.34
C ARG A 21 24.98 5.10 15.39
N GLY A 22 23.90 5.83 15.69
CA GLY A 22 23.93 7.29 15.83
C GLY A 22 23.50 8.10 14.59
N ILE A 23 23.18 7.46 13.46
CA ILE A 23 22.60 8.12 12.28
C ILE A 23 21.12 7.75 12.16
N ASN A 24 20.24 8.69 12.52
CA ASN A 24 18.82 8.64 12.18
C ASN A 24 18.61 9.40 10.86
N ALA A 25 19.07 8.84 9.74
CA ALA A 25 18.74 9.42 8.44
C ALA A 25 17.26 9.12 8.14
N PRO A 26 16.47 10.10 7.67
CA PRO A 26 15.10 9.84 7.24
C PRO A 26 15.12 8.80 6.11
N LEU A 27 14.30 7.76 6.24
CA LEU A 27 14.12 6.76 5.20
C LEU A 27 13.49 7.41 3.98
N LEU A 28 14.28 7.60 2.92
CA LEU A 28 13.74 8.01 1.63
C LEU A 28 13.17 6.77 0.93
N LEU A 29 11.93 6.44 1.22
CA LEU A 29 11.19 5.38 0.54
C LEU A 29 10.63 5.91 -0.77
N CYS A 30 10.88 5.22 -1.88
CA CYS A 30 10.37 5.61 -3.18
C CYS A 30 9.80 4.41 -3.95
N TRP A 31 8.59 4.58 -4.48
CA TRP A 31 8.06 3.67 -5.49
C TRP A 31 8.59 4.04 -6.88
N PRO A 32 8.55 3.11 -7.85
CA PRO A 32 8.82 3.43 -9.24
C PRO A 32 7.90 4.54 -9.73
N ASN A 33 8.43 5.38 -10.62
CA ASN A 33 7.68 6.47 -11.26
C ASN A 33 6.40 5.95 -11.93
N ALA A 34 5.40 6.82 -11.98
CA ALA A 34 4.11 6.55 -12.60
C ALA A 34 3.84 7.55 -13.73
N ALA A 35 2.98 7.20 -14.68
CA ALA A 35 2.46 8.14 -15.67
C ALA A 35 1.18 8.80 -15.15
N LEU A 36 0.86 10.00 -15.63
CA LEU A 36 -0.43 10.63 -15.33
C LEU A 36 -1.57 9.73 -15.84
N ASN A 37 -2.67 9.62 -15.09
CA ASN A 37 -3.79 8.70 -15.36
C ASN A 37 -3.40 7.21 -15.43
N SER A 38 -2.22 6.82 -14.95
CA SER A 38 -1.89 5.40 -14.78
C SER A 38 -2.38 4.89 -13.43
N ALA A 39 -2.67 3.59 -13.36
CA ALA A 39 -3.03 2.91 -12.12
C ALA A 39 -2.22 1.63 -11.92
N ALA A 40 -1.95 1.32 -10.67
CA ALA A 40 -1.23 0.11 -10.29
C ALA A 40 -1.41 -0.23 -8.80
N ASP A 41 -1.05 -1.47 -8.46
CA ASP A 41 -0.76 -1.87 -7.08
C ASP A 41 0.53 -1.20 -6.57
N TYR A 42 0.44 -0.62 -5.38
CA TYR A 42 1.54 -0.06 -4.62
C TYR A 42 1.57 -0.68 -3.23
N SER A 43 2.70 -1.29 -2.87
CA SER A 43 2.81 -2.11 -1.67
C SER A 43 3.93 -1.63 -0.75
N LEU A 44 3.66 -1.74 0.56
CA LEU A 44 4.63 -1.56 1.63
C LEU A 44 4.72 -2.83 2.47
N ASP A 45 5.94 -3.28 2.71
CA ASP A 45 6.26 -4.41 3.57
C ASP A 45 6.71 -3.94 4.95
N PHE A 46 5.97 -4.32 5.99
CA PHE A 46 6.29 -4.01 7.39
C PHE A 46 7.02 -5.15 8.10
N ALA A 47 7.45 -6.21 7.41
CA ALA A 47 8.08 -7.37 8.05
C ALA A 47 9.26 -7.01 8.97
N GLY A 48 10.07 -6.01 8.61
CA GLY A 48 11.21 -5.55 9.42
C GLY A 48 10.83 -4.71 10.66
N MET A 49 9.56 -4.35 10.80
CA MET A 49 9.01 -3.58 11.92
C MET A 49 8.16 -4.45 12.86
N LEU A 50 7.65 -5.58 12.36
CA LEU A 50 6.87 -6.54 13.14
C LEU A 50 7.81 -7.45 13.94
N CYS A 51 7.39 -7.85 15.14
CA CYS A 51 8.12 -8.79 15.98
C CYS A 51 7.17 -9.77 16.65
N CYS A 52 7.70 -10.87 17.20
CA CYS A 52 6.97 -11.75 18.14
C CYS A 52 5.63 -12.33 17.63
N GLY A 53 5.43 -12.45 16.32
CA GLY A 53 4.17 -12.95 15.74
C GLY A 53 3.08 -11.88 15.57
N ASP A 54 3.41 -10.62 15.81
CA ASP A 54 2.54 -9.49 15.53
C ASP A 54 2.26 -9.37 14.02
N ARG A 55 1.08 -8.87 13.68
CA ARG A 55 0.61 -8.74 12.30
C ARG A 55 -0.11 -7.42 12.09
N ILE A 56 -0.15 -6.95 10.86
CA ILE A 56 -0.98 -5.80 10.49
C ILE A 56 -2.45 -6.23 10.54
N VAL A 57 -3.29 -5.44 11.19
CA VAL A 57 -4.75 -5.65 11.25
C VAL A 57 -5.52 -4.55 10.51
N GLU A 58 -4.89 -3.41 10.26
CA GLU A 58 -5.51 -2.28 9.57
C GLU A 58 -4.43 -1.44 8.87
N ALA A 59 -4.73 -0.95 7.68
CA ALA A 59 -3.84 -0.09 6.91
C ALA A 59 -4.62 0.96 6.13
N VAL A 60 -4.21 2.22 6.29
CA VAL A 60 -4.82 3.39 5.65
C VAL A 60 -3.78 4.05 4.76
N PHE A 61 -4.17 4.39 3.54
CA PHE A 61 -3.34 5.06 2.55
C PHE A 61 -3.91 6.47 2.31
N GLU A 62 -3.06 7.47 2.43
CA GLU A 62 -3.40 8.87 2.22
C GLU A 62 -2.42 9.48 1.23
N ALA A 63 -2.93 10.07 0.16
CA ALA A 63 -2.15 10.83 -0.80
C ALA A 63 -3.01 11.96 -1.35
N SER A 64 -2.35 12.94 -1.99
CA SER A 64 -3.02 14.00 -2.73
C SER A 64 -2.90 13.75 -4.23
N GLY A 65 -3.86 14.28 -5.01
CA GLY A 65 -3.81 14.19 -6.47
C GLY A 65 -3.95 12.76 -7.01
N ASN A 66 -4.64 11.90 -6.27
CA ASN A 66 -4.85 10.50 -6.61
C ASN A 66 -6.30 10.08 -6.34
N GLN A 67 -6.64 8.90 -6.84
CA GLN A 67 -7.84 8.16 -6.48
C GLN A 67 -7.42 6.76 -6.04
N ILE A 68 -7.80 6.36 -4.83
CA ILE A 68 -7.55 5.02 -4.30
C ILE A 68 -8.79 4.18 -4.58
N ALA A 69 -8.65 3.09 -5.33
CA ALA A 69 -9.76 2.18 -5.63
C ALA A 69 -10.04 1.25 -4.44
N TRP A 70 -8.98 0.70 -3.86
CA TRP A 70 -9.03 -0.15 -2.66
C TRP A 70 -7.68 -0.13 -1.95
N SER A 71 -7.70 -0.48 -0.67
CA SER A 71 -6.53 -0.89 0.11
C SER A 71 -6.81 -2.25 0.76
N SER A 72 -5.76 -3.04 0.97
CA SER A 72 -5.87 -4.37 1.58
C SER A 72 -4.56 -4.80 2.22
N ILE A 73 -4.65 -5.81 3.09
CA ILE A 73 -3.53 -6.41 3.81
C ILE A 73 -3.36 -7.85 3.33
N PHE A 74 -2.11 -8.27 3.17
CA PHE A 74 -1.73 -9.66 2.93
C PHE A 74 -0.45 -9.97 3.71
N GLY A 75 -0.53 -10.82 4.74
CA GLY A 75 0.59 -11.05 5.66
C GLY A 75 1.16 -9.76 6.24
N THR A 76 2.42 -9.44 5.89
CA THR A 76 3.13 -8.22 6.35
C THR A 76 3.02 -7.06 5.38
N PHE A 77 2.27 -7.21 4.29
CA PHE A 77 2.14 -6.21 3.25
C PHE A 77 0.85 -5.41 3.42
N ALA A 78 0.95 -4.09 3.37
CA ALA A 78 -0.16 -3.21 3.07
C ALA A 78 -0.09 -2.85 1.59
N THR A 79 -1.18 -2.97 0.84
CA THR A 79 -1.23 -2.65 -0.59
C THR A 79 -2.44 -1.80 -0.91
N ALA A 80 -2.28 -0.85 -1.82
CA ALA A 80 -3.37 -0.08 -2.38
C ALA A 80 -3.30 -0.04 -3.91
N TRP A 81 -4.47 -0.02 -4.54
CA TRP A 81 -4.58 0.31 -5.96
C TRP A 81 -4.82 1.79 -6.12
N ILE A 82 -3.85 2.48 -6.72
CA ILE A 82 -3.83 3.94 -6.80
C ILE A 82 -3.83 4.37 -8.26
N VAL A 83 -4.74 5.27 -8.61
CA VAL A 83 -4.74 6.04 -9.87
C VAL A 83 -4.15 7.42 -9.62
N TRP A 84 -3.21 7.86 -10.46
CA TRP A 84 -2.58 9.17 -10.34
C TRP A 84 -3.28 10.21 -11.22
N LEU A 85 -3.83 11.26 -10.62
CA LEU A 85 -4.59 12.30 -11.30
C LEU A 85 -3.83 13.63 -11.39
N THR A 86 -2.72 13.77 -10.67
CA THR A 86 -1.88 14.97 -10.66
C THR A 86 -0.42 14.59 -10.90
N SER A 87 0.23 15.27 -11.86
CA SER A 87 1.66 15.10 -12.14
C SER A 87 2.55 15.83 -11.13
N GLY A 88 3.79 15.37 -10.98
CA GLY A 88 4.80 15.93 -10.09
C GLY A 88 5.24 14.94 -9.00
N PRO A 89 6.09 15.39 -8.06
CA PRO A 89 6.42 14.61 -6.87
C PRO A 89 5.17 14.48 -5.99
N GLN A 90 4.81 13.24 -5.67
CA GLN A 90 3.72 12.90 -4.75
C GLN A 90 4.28 12.16 -3.54
N THR A 91 3.62 12.35 -2.41
CA THR A 91 3.92 11.64 -1.16
C THR A 91 2.67 10.88 -0.74
N VAL A 92 2.84 9.59 -0.45
CA VAL A 92 1.83 8.72 0.12
C VAL A 92 2.18 8.43 1.56
N THR A 93 1.30 8.79 2.47
CA THR A 93 1.38 8.41 3.87
C THR A 93 0.60 7.12 4.06
N VAL A 94 1.25 6.13 4.66
CA VAL A 94 0.64 4.84 4.97
C VAL A 94 0.70 4.63 6.47
N THR A 95 -0.46 4.43 7.07
CA THR A 95 -0.60 4.20 8.51
C THR A 95 -1.09 2.78 8.71
N ALA A 96 -0.29 1.95 9.38
CA ALA A 96 -0.61 0.57 9.69
C ALA A 96 -0.78 0.38 11.19
N ARG A 97 -1.84 -0.31 11.61
CA ARG A 97 -2.07 -0.75 12.99
C ARG A 97 -1.81 -2.24 13.10
N THR A 98 -1.14 -2.65 14.16
CA THR A 98 -0.83 -4.06 14.43
C THR A 98 -1.79 -4.70 15.42
N SER A 99 -1.75 -6.03 15.53
CA SER A 99 -2.58 -6.78 16.48
C SER A 99 -2.25 -6.48 17.94
N ASP A 100 -1.01 -6.11 18.23
CA ASP A 100 -0.59 -5.66 19.57
C ASP A 100 -0.95 -4.19 19.84
N GLY A 101 -1.60 -3.51 18.88
CA GLY A 101 -2.07 -2.13 19.01
C GLY A 101 -1.02 -1.07 18.67
N GLN A 102 0.16 -1.47 18.16
CA GLN A 102 1.15 -0.51 17.67
C GLN A 102 0.66 0.16 16.39
N VAL A 103 1.07 1.41 16.18
CA VAL A 103 0.78 2.17 14.96
C VAL A 103 2.08 2.62 14.33
N PHE A 104 2.26 2.26 13.07
CA PHE A 104 3.39 2.66 12.24
C PHE A 104 2.91 3.62 11.16
N THR A 105 3.56 4.77 11.04
CA THR A 105 3.31 5.74 9.96
C THR A 105 4.55 5.86 9.09
N VAL A 106 4.37 5.65 7.80
CA VAL A 106 5.45 5.58 6.81
C VAL A 106 5.08 6.47 5.63
N SER A 107 6.02 7.30 5.18
CA SER A 107 5.84 8.12 3.98
C SER A 107 6.65 7.55 2.82
N VAL A 108 6.01 7.39 1.67
CA VAL A 108 6.63 6.91 0.43
C VAL A 108 6.46 7.95 -0.65
N SER A 109 7.54 8.26 -1.33
CA SER A 109 7.56 9.18 -2.47
C SER A 109 7.31 8.44 -3.78
N VAL A 110 6.66 9.11 -4.73
CA VAL A 110 6.54 8.66 -6.12
C VAL A 110 6.54 9.87 -7.03
N THR A 111 7.22 9.77 -8.17
CA THR A 111 7.17 10.83 -9.19
C THR A 111 6.16 10.44 -10.26
N VAL A 112 5.12 11.27 -10.42
CA VAL A 112 4.13 11.14 -11.48
C VAL A 112 4.56 12.00 -12.66
N GLN A 113 4.85 11.38 -13.79
CA GLN A 113 5.22 12.06 -15.02
C GLN A 113 4.01 12.81 -15.60
N SER A 114 4.23 13.95 -16.24
CA SER A 114 3.17 14.71 -16.93
C SER A 114 2.65 14.01 -18.18
N THR A 115 3.41 13.05 -18.74
CA THR A 115 2.95 12.20 -19.84
C THR A 115 1.83 11.28 -19.34
N ALA A 116 0.66 11.38 -19.97
CA ALA A 116 -0.47 10.54 -19.65
C ALA A 116 -0.28 9.11 -20.17
N SER A 117 -0.79 8.14 -19.42
CA SER A 117 -0.96 6.76 -19.87
C SER A 117 -1.86 6.72 -21.09
N LEU A 118 -1.46 5.95 -22.11
CA LEU A 118 -2.29 5.70 -23.30
C LEU A 118 -3.47 4.76 -22.99
N ILE A 119 -3.34 3.97 -21.93
CA ILE A 119 -4.37 3.03 -21.49
C ILE A 119 -5.08 3.65 -20.30
N ALA A 120 -6.39 3.83 -20.44
CA ALA A 120 -7.24 4.27 -19.34
C ALA A 120 -7.27 3.17 -18.26
N PRO A 121 -7.12 3.54 -16.97
CA PRO A 121 -7.15 2.58 -15.89
C PRO A 121 -8.60 2.13 -15.66
N ASP A 122 -8.81 0.83 -15.59
CA ASP A 122 -10.03 0.29 -15.01
C ASP A 122 -9.92 0.37 -13.48
N LEU A 123 -10.99 0.82 -12.83
CA LEU A 123 -11.03 0.99 -11.38
C LEU A 123 -11.65 -0.28 -10.78
N PRO A 124 -10.83 -1.22 -10.28
CA PRO A 124 -11.36 -2.42 -9.64
C PRO A 124 -12.19 -2.03 -8.42
N LEU A 125 -13.41 -2.58 -8.33
CA LEU A 125 -14.33 -2.31 -7.21
C LEU A 125 -13.85 -2.94 -5.89
N LEU A 126 -13.07 -4.03 -5.98
CA LEU A 126 -12.69 -4.85 -4.82
C LEU A 126 -11.21 -5.20 -4.88
N PRO A 127 -10.55 -5.35 -3.71
CA PRO A 127 -9.22 -5.89 -3.67
C PRO A 127 -9.20 -7.36 -4.12
N PRO A 128 -8.09 -7.85 -4.71
CA PRO A 128 -8.01 -9.20 -5.27
C PRO A 128 -8.23 -10.33 -4.27
N ASN A 129 -8.10 -10.03 -2.97
CA ASN A 129 -8.27 -10.97 -1.88
C ASN A 129 -9.64 -10.88 -1.19
N ALA A 130 -10.60 -10.10 -1.71
CA ALA A 130 -11.97 -10.07 -1.21
C ALA A 130 -12.68 -11.43 -1.39
N ILE A 131 -13.41 -11.87 -0.36
CA ILE A 131 -14.23 -13.08 -0.45
C ILE A 131 -15.55 -12.75 -1.14
N THR A 132 -15.82 -13.46 -2.22
CA THR A 132 -17.10 -13.40 -2.93
C THR A 132 -17.64 -14.80 -3.21
N LEU A 133 -18.97 -14.98 -3.14
CA LEU A 133 -19.68 -16.20 -3.58
C LEU A 133 -20.78 -15.82 -4.56
N GLY A 134 -20.65 -16.25 -5.82
CA GLY A 134 -21.66 -15.98 -6.85
C GLY A 134 -21.90 -14.48 -7.10
N GLY A 135 -20.89 -13.64 -6.90
CA GLY A 135 -21.00 -12.17 -7.00
C GLY A 135 -21.48 -11.48 -5.71
N VAL A 136 -21.81 -12.23 -4.66
CA VAL A 136 -22.13 -11.68 -3.33
C VAL A 136 -20.83 -11.41 -2.56
N ILE A 137 -20.68 -10.20 -2.04
CA ILE A 137 -19.57 -9.79 -1.18
C ILE A 137 -19.90 -10.18 0.26
N PHE A 138 -18.96 -10.82 0.96
CA PHE A 138 -19.08 -10.99 2.41
C PHE A 138 -18.54 -9.73 3.07
N PRO A 139 -19.35 -8.97 3.83
CA PRO A 139 -18.85 -7.82 4.56
C PRO A 139 -18.17 -8.26 5.87
N ASP A 140 -17.21 -7.46 6.32
CA ASP A 140 -16.69 -7.50 7.68
C ASP A 140 -17.60 -6.72 8.66
N ALA A 141 -17.19 -6.60 9.92
CA ALA A 141 -17.96 -5.89 10.95
C ALA A 141 -18.17 -4.38 10.65
N SER A 142 -17.40 -3.80 9.73
CA SER A 142 -17.52 -2.40 9.29
C SER A 142 -18.36 -2.24 8.02
N GLY A 143 -18.78 -3.34 7.38
CA GLY A 143 -19.47 -3.32 6.10
C GLY A 143 -18.53 -3.29 4.88
N ALA A 144 -17.21 -3.29 5.10
CA ALA A 144 -16.21 -3.40 4.04
C ALA A 144 -16.10 -4.85 3.56
N PRO A 145 -15.65 -5.12 2.32
CA PRO A 145 -15.42 -6.49 1.86
C PRO A 145 -14.47 -7.25 2.79
N LEU A 146 -14.88 -8.41 3.24
CA LEU A 146 -14.04 -9.31 4.01
C LEU A 146 -12.92 -9.81 3.10
N VAL A 147 -11.69 -9.52 3.48
CA VAL A 147 -10.48 -9.87 2.73
C VAL A 147 -9.75 -11.04 3.37
N THR A 148 -9.14 -11.86 2.53
CA THR A 148 -8.24 -12.96 2.95
C THR A 148 -6.81 -12.45 2.96
N GLY A 149 -6.22 -12.34 4.15
CA GLY A 149 -4.89 -11.77 4.36
C GLY A 149 -3.99 -12.70 5.15
#